data_AF-A0A0S8E5C4-F1
#
_entry.id   AF-A0A0S8E5C4-F1
#
_cell.length_a   1.000
_cell.length_b   1.000
_cell.length_c   1.000
_cell.angle_alpha   90.00
_cell.angle_beta   90.00
_cell.angle_gamma   90.00
#
_symmetry.space_group_name_H-M   'P 1'
#
loop_
_entity.id
_entity.type
_entity.pdbx_description
1 polymer ?
#
loop_
_entity_poly.entity_id
_entity_poly.type
_entity_poly.pdbx_seq_one_letter_code
_entity_poly.pdbx_strand_id
1 'polypeptide(L)'
;MATELAYAMITPYSLHKSRTGGIIGRLVSLSQLDLVGIHMYAPGDSWVDAYVDILSRSDLEDPVRGAFIDYVDENLRRDNPLGLSNRCMILLFEGENAFRHLMDDVVGRASPRVTGHTVRGTYGDFQKMPDGTIPFFAATAATDGGVISSAVDFLPGSETFETQLVILKPENFERRSRRPGYIIDVFSRTGLYIVGAKLLSMSAAQGEAFYGPLLEVFRDKLQFLVENTMRERLKGAFDFPLPQEFLPTRCSPT
;
A
#
# COMPACT_ATOMS: atom_id res chain seq x y z
N MET A 1 2.96 -0.06 28.96
CA MET A 1 1.99 -1.04 28.40
C MET A 1 2.62 -1.60 27.14
N ALA A 2 2.39 -2.86 26.79
CA ALA A 2 3.10 -3.49 25.67
C ALA A 2 2.48 -3.07 24.34
N THR A 3 3.31 -2.59 23.40
CA THR A 3 2.92 -2.41 22.00
C THR A 3 2.76 -3.76 21.33
N GLU A 4 1.65 -3.95 20.61
CA GLU A 4 1.35 -5.17 19.87
C GLU A 4 1.46 -4.91 18.37
N LEU A 5 1.84 -5.96 17.63
CA LEU A 5 1.76 -5.98 16.18
C LEU A 5 0.58 -6.85 15.75
N ALA A 6 -0.14 -6.40 14.73
CA ALA A 6 -1.22 -7.14 14.09
C ALA A 6 -1.15 -6.94 12.58
N TYR A 7 -1.45 -7.97 11.79
CA TYR A 7 -1.51 -7.83 10.34
C TYR A 7 -2.92 -8.07 9.79
N ALA A 8 -3.21 -7.44 8.66
CA ALA A 8 -4.35 -7.75 7.81
C ALA A 8 -3.83 -8.24 6.45
N MET A 9 -4.37 -9.35 5.96
CA MET A 9 -4.07 -9.87 4.63
C MET A 9 -5.27 -9.62 3.70
N ILE A 10 -5.02 -8.94 2.58
CA ILE A 10 -5.96 -8.83 1.46
C ILE A 10 -5.66 -10.00 0.52
N THR A 11 -6.63 -10.90 0.37
CA THR A 11 -6.50 -12.14 -0.39
C THR A 11 -6.54 -11.90 -1.91
N PRO A 12 -6.08 -12.87 -2.73
CA PRO A 12 -6.12 -12.81 -4.20
C PRO A 12 -7.47 -12.36 -4.76
N TYR A 13 -8.56 -12.97 -4.26
CA TYR A 13 -9.92 -12.66 -4.68
C TYR A 13 -10.31 -11.19 -4.42
N SER A 14 -9.90 -10.65 -3.26
CA SER A 14 -10.19 -9.26 -2.88
C SER A 14 -9.39 -8.26 -3.71
N LEU A 15 -8.13 -8.58 -4.00
CA LEU A 15 -7.27 -7.77 -4.88
C LEU A 15 -7.78 -7.75 -6.32
N HIS A 16 -8.21 -8.90 -6.85
CA HIS A 16 -8.69 -9.01 -8.22
C HIS A 16 -10.00 -8.24 -8.46
N LYS A 17 -10.90 -8.19 -7.46
CA LYS A 17 -12.18 -7.49 -7.58
C LYS A 17 -12.08 -5.96 -7.40
N SER A 18 -10.87 -5.38 -7.45
CA SER A 18 -10.60 -3.95 -7.26
C SER A 18 -11.20 -3.35 -5.99
N ARG A 19 -11.38 -4.17 -4.93
CA ARG A 19 -11.91 -3.74 -3.63
C ARG A 19 -10.82 -3.24 -2.68
N THR A 20 -9.58 -3.24 -3.14
CA THR A 20 -8.37 -2.91 -2.38
C THR A 20 -8.45 -1.54 -1.74
N GLY A 21 -8.89 -0.53 -2.49
CA GLY A 21 -9.01 0.85 -1.97
C GLY A 21 -10.04 0.97 -0.85
N GLY A 22 -11.22 0.35 -1.02
CA GLY A 22 -12.25 0.31 0.01
C GLY A 22 -11.81 -0.41 1.29
N ILE A 23 -11.06 -1.50 1.16
CA ILE A 23 -10.51 -2.26 2.29
C ILE A 23 -9.46 -1.44 3.03
N ILE A 24 -8.43 -0.93 2.33
CA ILE A 24 -7.34 -0.14 2.93
C ILE A 24 -7.89 1.13 3.58
N GLY A 25 -8.80 1.83 2.89
CA GLY A 25 -9.41 3.05 3.41
C GLY A 25 -10.11 2.81 4.75
N ARG A 26 -10.76 1.67 4.95
CA ARG A 26 -11.37 1.30 6.22
C ARG A 26 -10.34 0.85 7.26
N LEU A 27 -9.37 0.03 6.87
CA LEU A 27 -8.29 -0.40 7.75
C LEU A 27 -7.55 0.79 8.37
N VAL A 28 -7.15 1.75 7.54
CA VAL A 28 -6.41 2.96 7.98
C VAL A 28 -7.31 3.95 8.74
N SER A 29 -8.58 4.09 8.36
CA SER A 29 -9.46 5.06 9.04
C SER A 29 -10.03 4.57 10.37
N LEU A 30 -10.22 3.26 10.55
CA LEU A 30 -10.96 2.70 11.68
C LEU A 30 -10.08 1.98 12.72
N SER A 31 -8.88 1.50 12.35
CA SER A 31 -8.06 0.68 13.27
C SER A 31 -7.63 1.41 14.52
N GLN A 32 -7.49 2.73 14.42
CA GLN A 32 -6.82 3.54 15.43
C GLN A 32 -5.37 3.11 15.70
N LEU A 33 -4.80 2.30 14.81
CA LEU A 33 -3.44 1.77 14.87
C LEU A 33 -2.56 2.47 13.84
N ASP A 34 -1.25 2.43 14.08
CA ASP A 34 -0.27 2.97 13.16
C ASP A 34 0.05 1.92 12.10
N LEU A 35 -0.10 2.27 10.82
CA LEU A 35 0.35 1.43 9.72
C LEU A 35 1.88 1.52 9.64
N VAL A 36 2.57 0.43 9.92
CA VAL A 36 4.04 0.38 9.99
C VAL A 36 4.67 -0.42 8.85
N GLY A 37 3.86 -1.19 8.11
CA GLY A 37 4.34 -1.93 6.95
C GLY A 37 3.22 -2.22 5.96
N ILE A 38 3.56 -2.27 4.67
CA ILE A 38 2.67 -2.72 3.61
C ILE A 38 3.49 -3.40 2.52
N HIS A 39 3.10 -4.61 2.14
CA HIS A 39 3.85 -5.44 1.20
C HIS A 39 2.91 -6.22 0.30
N MET A 40 3.27 -6.31 -0.98
CA MET A 40 2.68 -7.29 -1.89
C MET A 40 3.46 -8.59 -1.75
N TYR A 41 2.76 -9.72 -1.77
CA TYR A 41 3.35 -11.04 -1.66
C TYR A 41 2.71 -12.00 -2.68
N ALA A 42 3.46 -12.97 -3.17
CA ALA A 42 2.98 -14.07 -4.01
C ALA A 42 3.56 -15.36 -3.45
N PRO A 43 2.82 -16.05 -2.56
CA PRO A 43 3.36 -17.21 -1.87
C PRO A 43 3.70 -18.34 -2.83
N GLY A 44 4.84 -18.99 -2.60
CA GLY A 44 5.17 -20.27 -3.22
C GLY A 44 4.54 -21.43 -2.45
N ASP A 45 4.52 -22.62 -3.05
CA ASP A 45 3.86 -23.79 -2.44
C ASP A 45 4.41 -24.16 -1.07
N SER A 46 5.74 -24.13 -0.90
CA SER A 46 6.38 -24.41 0.39
C SER A 46 6.01 -23.40 1.48
N TRP A 47 5.68 -22.17 1.10
CA TRP A 47 5.17 -21.16 2.01
C TRP A 47 3.74 -21.50 2.45
N VAL A 48 2.89 -21.88 1.48
CA VAL A 48 1.49 -22.26 1.75
C VAL A 48 1.45 -23.48 2.67
N ASP A 49 2.29 -24.49 2.42
CA ASP A 49 2.41 -25.69 3.27
C ASP A 49 2.74 -25.33 4.73
N ALA A 50 3.73 -24.46 4.93
CA ALA A 50 4.13 -24.02 6.26
C ALA A 50 3.02 -23.23 6.96
N TYR A 51 2.30 -22.38 6.21
CA TYR A 51 1.19 -21.62 6.76
C TYR A 51 0.00 -22.53 7.14
N VAL A 52 -0.34 -23.51 6.31
CA VAL A 52 -1.37 -24.53 6.61
C VAL A 52 -1.02 -25.34 7.86
N ASP A 53 0.25 -25.73 8.05
CA ASP A 53 0.70 -26.45 9.25
C ASP A 53 0.51 -25.60 10.53
N ILE A 54 0.81 -24.29 10.46
CA ILE A 54 0.55 -23.36 11.57
C ILE A 54 -0.95 -23.30 11.88
N LEU A 55 -1.80 -23.17 10.86
CA LEU A 55 -3.25 -23.10 11.04
C LEU A 55 -3.84 -24.39 11.60
N SER A 56 -3.29 -25.54 11.20
CA SER A 56 -3.68 -26.85 11.70
C SER A 56 -3.45 -27.02 13.20
N ARG A 57 -2.48 -26.28 13.76
CA ARG A 57 -2.12 -26.28 15.19
C ARG A 57 -2.81 -25.18 16.00
N SER A 58 -3.63 -24.34 15.36
CA SER A 58 -4.33 -23.24 16.03
C SER A 58 -5.50 -23.73 16.90
N ASP A 59 -5.92 -22.89 17.84
CA ASP A 59 -7.05 -23.13 18.75
C ASP A 59 -8.44 -22.84 18.13
N LEU A 60 -8.49 -22.65 16.81
CA LEU A 60 -9.73 -22.39 16.09
C LEU A 60 -10.68 -23.59 16.16
N GLU A 61 -11.99 -23.33 16.25
CA GLU A 61 -13.02 -24.38 16.22
C GLU A 61 -12.94 -25.22 14.93
N ASP A 62 -13.11 -26.54 15.03
CA ASP A 62 -12.84 -27.49 13.95
C ASP A 62 -13.50 -27.15 12.58
N PRO A 63 -14.80 -26.78 12.50
CA PRO A 63 -15.42 -26.46 11.21
C PRO A 63 -14.86 -25.18 10.58
N VAL A 64 -14.45 -24.24 11.42
CA VAL A 64 -13.93 -22.93 11.03
C VAL A 64 -12.44 -23.02 10.67
N ARG A 65 -11.70 -23.90 11.35
CA ARG A 65 -10.30 -24.22 11.06
C ARG A 65 -10.16 -24.94 9.72
N GLY A 66 -10.98 -25.98 9.48
CA GLY A 66 -10.98 -26.74 8.23
C GLY A 66 -11.22 -25.85 7.02
N ALA A 67 -12.31 -25.07 7.04
CA ALA A 67 -12.63 -24.13 5.96
C ALA A 67 -11.51 -23.10 5.68
N PHE A 68 -10.72 -22.73 6.70
CA PHE A 68 -9.60 -21.80 6.49
C PHE A 68 -8.40 -22.46 5.84
N ILE A 69 -8.07 -23.68 6.27
CA ILE A 69 -7.01 -24.47 5.67
C ILE A 69 -7.32 -24.69 4.20
N ASP A 70 -8.54 -25.14 3.89
CA ASP A 70 -8.98 -25.37 2.51
C ASP A 70 -8.89 -24.07 1.68
N TYR A 71 -9.38 -22.95 2.23
CA TYR A 71 -9.29 -21.66 1.54
C TYR A 71 -7.84 -21.25 1.24
N VAL A 72 -6.96 -21.33 2.24
CA VAL A 72 -5.55 -20.96 2.11
C VAL A 72 -4.86 -21.86 1.08
N ASP A 73 -5.06 -23.17 1.18
CA ASP A 73 -4.44 -24.17 0.32
C ASP A 73 -4.89 -24.02 -1.13
N GLU A 74 -6.19 -23.81 -1.36
CA GLU A 74 -6.74 -23.68 -2.69
C GLU A 74 -6.46 -22.31 -3.33
N ASN A 75 -6.53 -21.20 -2.57
CA ASN A 75 -6.55 -19.86 -3.14
C ASN A 75 -5.20 -19.15 -3.14
N LEU A 76 -4.29 -19.49 -2.21
CA LEU A 76 -2.96 -18.85 -2.16
C LEU A 76 -1.93 -19.55 -3.04
N ARG A 77 -2.23 -20.72 -3.59
CA ARG A 77 -1.35 -21.38 -4.56
C ARG A 77 -1.42 -20.73 -5.93
N ARG A 78 -0.33 -20.83 -6.69
CA ARG A 78 -0.23 -20.28 -8.05
C ARG A 78 -1.31 -20.85 -8.95
N ASP A 79 -1.48 -22.17 -8.91
CA ASP A 79 -2.47 -22.90 -9.71
C ASP A 79 -3.81 -23.01 -8.97
N ASN A 80 -4.33 -21.89 -8.46
CA ASN A 80 -5.61 -21.88 -7.75
C ASN A 80 -6.79 -22.17 -8.69
N PRO A 81 -7.88 -22.78 -8.19
CA PRO A 81 -9.06 -23.11 -9.01
C PRO A 81 -9.74 -21.91 -9.68
N LEU A 82 -9.50 -20.70 -9.18
CA LEU A 82 -10.08 -19.47 -9.72
C LEU A 82 -9.31 -18.96 -10.95
N GLY A 83 -8.14 -19.52 -11.27
CA GLY A 83 -7.26 -19.04 -12.33
C GLY A 83 -6.79 -17.59 -12.10
N LEU A 84 -6.77 -17.14 -10.85
CA LEU A 84 -6.38 -15.79 -10.48
C LEU A 84 -4.90 -15.74 -10.13
N SER A 85 -4.31 -14.56 -10.27
CA SER A 85 -3.02 -14.27 -9.66
C SER A 85 -3.08 -14.53 -8.15
N ASN A 86 -2.20 -15.39 -7.62
CA ASN A 86 -2.17 -15.76 -6.19
C ASN A 86 -1.59 -14.68 -5.27
N ARG A 87 -1.47 -13.45 -5.77
CA ARG A 87 -0.92 -12.33 -5.01
C ARG A 87 -1.82 -11.98 -3.85
N CYS A 88 -1.21 -11.68 -2.72
CA CYS A 88 -1.84 -11.07 -1.57
C CYS A 88 -1.15 -9.76 -1.19
N MET A 89 -1.84 -8.95 -0.39
CA MET A 89 -1.25 -7.73 0.18
C MET A 89 -1.36 -7.81 1.69
N ILE A 90 -0.27 -7.52 2.37
CA ILE A 90 -0.18 -7.57 3.83
C ILE A 90 0.03 -6.17 4.35
N LEU A 91 -0.80 -5.78 5.30
CA LEU A 91 -0.69 -4.52 6.03
C LEU A 91 -0.36 -4.84 7.48
N LEU A 92 0.73 -4.29 7.99
CA LEU A 92 1.19 -4.45 9.36
C LEU A 92 0.84 -3.20 10.18
N PHE A 93 0.17 -3.41 11.30
CA PHE A 93 -0.28 -2.37 12.22
C PHE A 93 0.39 -2.54 13.57
N GLU A 94 0.76 -1.42 14.18
CA GLU A 94 1.31 -1.33 15.53
C GLU A 94 0.39 -0.48 16.42
N GLY A 95 0.23 -0.90 17.68
CA GLY A 95 -0.47 -0.10 18.69
C GLY A 95 -0.81 -0.90 19.94
N GLU A 96 -1.46 -0.24 20.91
CA GLU A 96 -1.98 -0.92 22.10
C GLU A 96 -3.18 -1.78 21.73
N ASN A 97 -3.22 -3.04 22.18
CA ASN A 97 -4.30 -3.99 21.85
C ASN A 97 -4.56 -4.11 20.33
N ALA A 98 -3.51 -4.00 19.51
CA ALA A 98 -3.60 -3.92 18.06
C ALA A 98 -4.43 -5.06 17.46
N PHE A 99 -4.24 -6.28 17.97
CA PHE A 99 -5.00 -7.43 17.50
C PHE A 99 -6.50 -7.27 17.75
N ARG A 100 -6.87 -6.89 18.98
CA ARG A 100 -8.28 -6.74 19.38
C ARG A 100 -8.96 -5.65 18.58
N HIS A 101 -8.32 -4.48 18.44
CA HIS A 101 -8.90 -3.35 17.69
C HIS A 101 -9.08 -3.68 16.22
N LEU A 102 -8.05 -4.27 15.59
CA LEU A 102 -8.15 -4.67 14.19
C LEU A 102 -9.28 -5.69 13.98
N MET A 103 -9.40 -6.67 14.88
CA MET A 103 -10.35 -7.77 14.77
C MET A 103 -11.79 -7.36 15.11
N ASP A 104 -12.01 -6.76 16.28
CA ASP A 104 -13.35 -6.47 16.80
C ASP A 104 -13.94 -5.20 16.17
N ASP A 105 -13.13 -4.15 15.98
CA ASP A 105 -13.64 -2.81 15.62
C ASP A 105 -13.63 -2.55 14.11
N VAL A 106 -12.72 -3.17 13.36
CA VAL A 106 -12.52 -2.86 11.94
C VAL A 106 -12.88 -4.01 11.02
N VAL A 107 -12.22 -5.16 11.20
CA VAL A 107 -12.41 -6.32 10.33
C VAL A 107 -13.75 -6.96 10.63
N GLY A 108 -14.12 -7.08 11.91
CA GLY A 108 -15.33 -7.75 12.37
C GLY A 108 -15.14 -9.26 12.51
N ARG A 109 -15.91 -9.89 13.41
CA ARG A 109 -15.90 -11.35 13.65
C ARG A 109 -16.61 -12.14 12.55
N ALA A 110 -16.22 -13.40 12.35
CA ALA A 110 -16.93 -14.34 11.49
C ALA A 110 -18.37 -14.46 11.99
N SER A 111 -19.32 -13.95 11.22
CA SER A 111 -20.74 -14.04 11.51
C SER A 111 -21.48 -14.26 10.19
N PRO A 112 -22.48 -15.15 10.16
CA PRO A 112 -23.37 -15.29 9.00
C PRO A 112 -24.26 -14.06 8.77
N ARG A 113 -24.22 -13.05 9.65
CA ARG A 113 -24.94 -11.79 9.49
C ARG A 113 -24.05 -10.73 8.81
N VAL A 114 -24.45 -10.33 7.61
CA VAL A 114 -23.85 -9.20 6.88
C VAL A 114 -24.13 -7.91 7.66
N THR A 115 -23.07 -7.25 8.16
CA THR A 115 -23.16 -5.98 8.89
C THR A 115 -22.27 -4.92 8.23
N GLY A 116 -22.85 -3.88 7.62
CA GLY A 116 -22.10 -2.90 6.79
C GLY A 116 -21.05 -2.04 7.50
N HIS A 117 -20.87 -2.19 8.81
CA HIS A 117 -19.98 -1.38 9.64
C HIS A 117 -18.54 -1.91 9.70
N THR A 118 -18.32 -3.19 9.40
CA THR A 118 -16.99 -3.81 9.40
C THR A 118 -16.52 -4.07 7.97
N VAL A 119 -15.21 -4.21 7.75
CA VAL A 119 -14.66 -4.64 6.46
C VAL A 119 -15.31 -5.97 6.05
N ARG A 120 -15.48 -6.91 6.98
CA ARG A 120 -16.08 -8.22 6.72
C ARG A 120 -17.54 -8.14 6.32
N GLY A 121 -18.37 -7.39 7.04
CA GLY A 121 -19.77 -7.29 6.65
C GLY A 121 -20.03 -6.41 5.42
N THR A 122 -18.99 -5.85 4.78
CA THR A 122 -19.09 -5.19 3.46
C THR A 122 -18.40 -5.96 2.33
N TYR A 123 -17.30 -6.66 2.61
CA TYR A 123 -16.44 -7.25 1.57
C TYR A 123 -16.04 -8.72 1.84
N GLY A 124 -16.44 -9.27 2.98
CA GLY A 124 -15.60 -10.19 3.74
C GLY A 124 -15.34 -11.58 3.20
N ASP A 125 -14.13 -12.04 3.53
CA ASP A 125 -13.83 -13.35 4.16
C ASP A 125 -12.61 -13.25 5.14
N PHE A 126 -12.72 -13.92 6.31
CA PHE A 126 -11.69 -14.47 7.26
C PHE A 126 -10.67 -13.55 8.02
N GLN A 127 -9.92 -13.91 9.12
CA GLN A 127 -9.98 -14.84 10.29
C GLN A 127 -8.99 -14.41 11.43
N LYS A 128 -9.01 -15.11 12.58
CA LYS A 128 -8.30 -14.90 13.86
C LYS A 128 -6.85 -15.44 13.85
N MET A 129 -5.97 -14.81 14.62
CA MET A 129 -4.73 -15.42 15.17
C MET A 129 -4.75 -15.35 16.71
N PRO A 130 -4.36 -16.39 17.47
CA PRO A 130 -4.63 -16.46 18.91
C PRO A 130 -3.46 -16.11 19.84
N ASP A 131 -2.32 -15.62 19.36
CA ASP A 131 -1.14 -15.50 20.23
C ASP A 131 -0.23 -14.29 19.97
N GLY A 132 -0.57 -13.41 19.02
CA GLY A 132 0.26 -12.23 18.71
C GLY A 132 1.65 -12.57 18.16
N THR A 133 1.98 -13.85 17.96
CA THR A 133 3.24 -14.27 17.37
C THR A 133 3.10 -14.12 15.86
N ILE A 134 3.70 -13.07 15.29
CA ILE A 134 3.81 -12.85 13.85
C ILE A 134 5.26 -13.14 13.39
N PRO A 135 5.87 -14.31 13.66
CA PRO A 135 7.28 -14.48 13.35
C PRO A 135 7.51 -14.55 11.85
N PHE A 136 6.58 -15.11 11.07
CA PHE A 136 6.83 -15.36 9.65
C PHE A 136 6.73 -14.10 8.79
N PHE A 137 5.68 -13.28 8.95
CA PHE A 137 5.52 -12.06 8.16
C PHE A 137 6.34 -10.88 8.69
N ALA A 138 6.52 -10.74 10.01
CA ALA A 138 7.32 -9.63 10.55
C ALA A 138 8.81 -9.78 10.21
N ALA A 139 9.33 -11.01 10.15
CA ALA A 139 10.73 -11.28 9.84
C ALA A 139 11.12 -10.90 8.40
N THR A 140 10.19 -11.01 7.44
CA THR A 140 10.46 -10.74 6.02
C THR A 140 9.84 -9.44 5.52
N ALA A 141 8.81 -8.91 6.17
CA ALA A 141 8.13 -7.67 5.75
C ALA A 141 9.11 -6.49 5.62
N ALA A 142 10.04 -6.31 6.55
CA ALA A 142 10.98 -5.19 6.48
C ALA A 142 11.91 -5.24 5.24
N THR A 143 12.22 -6.45 4.74
CA THR A 143 13.20 -6.68 3.67
C THR A 143 12.58 -6.96 2.31
N ASP A 144 11.34 -7.45 2.26
CA ASP A 144 10.70 -7.93 1.05
C ASP A 144 9.72 -6.89 0.48
N GLY A 145 10.26 -5.95 -0.31
CA GLY A 145 9.50 -4.85 -0.92
C GLY A 145 9.42 -4.93 -2.44
N GLY A 146 9.65 -6.12 -3.00
CA GLY A 146 9.80 -6.34 -4.44
C GLY A 146 8.54 -6.03 -5.25
N VAL A 147 8.74 -5.80 -6.55
CA VAL A 147 7.64 -5.69 -7.52
C VAL A 147 7.29 -7.10 -8.00
N ILE A 148 6.06 -7.54 -7.71
CA ILE A 148 5.56 -8.85 -8.12
C ILE A 148 4.92 -8.73 -9.49
N SER A 149 5.77 -8.78 -10.50
CA SER A 149 5.39 -8.70 -11.91
C SER A 149 5.13 -10.08 -12.54
N SER A 150 5.79 -11.14 -12.03
CA SER A 150 5.75 -12.50 -12.59
C SER A 150 4.55 -13.36 -12.15
N ALA A 151 3.77 -12.88 -11.18
CA ALA A 151 2.59 -13.59 -10.67
C ALA A 151 1.27 -13.08 -11.27
N VAL A 152 1.30 -12.12 -12.20
CA VAL A 152 0.11 -11.61 -12.89
C VAL A 152 0.06 -12.17 -14.29
N ASP A 153 -0.96 -12.98 -14.57
CA ASP A 153 -1.27 -13.42 -15.93
C ASP A 153 -2.10 -12.33 -16.60
N PHE A 154 -1.49 -11.60 -17.52
CA PHE A 154 -2.14 -10.52 -18.26
C PHE A 154 -2.87 -11.06 -19.51
N LEU A 155 -3.78 -10.26 -20.06
CA LEU A 155 -4.60 -10.63 -21.23
C LEU A 155 -3.74 -11.20 -22.39
N PRO A 156 -4.21 -12.25 -23.08
CA PRO A 156 -3.49 -12.82 -24.21
C PRO A 156 -3.13 -11.75 -25.26
N GLY A 157 -1.84 -11.63 -25.60
CA GLY A 157 -1.34 -10.67 -26.59
C GLY A 157 -0.60 -9.44 -26.04
N SER A 158 -0.45 -9.31 -24.72
CA SER A 158 0.42 -8.28 -24.12
C SER A 158 1.83 -8.84 -23.88
N GLU A 159 2.77 -8.57 -24.79
CA GLU A 159 4.15 -9.10 -24.71
C GLU A 159 5.07 -8.33 -23.75
N THR A 160 4.74 -7.07 -23.44
CA THR A 160 5.50 -6.22 -22.49
C THR A 160 4.54 -5.28 -21.76
N PHE A 161 4.83 -5.00 -20.48
CA PHE A 161 4.04 -4.07 -19.67
C PHE A 161 4.94 -3.08 -18.94
N GLU A 162 4.41 -1.87 -18.77
CA GLU A 162 5.08 -0.80 -18.05
C GLU A 162 4.62 -0.80 -16.59
N THR A 163 5.57 -0.65 -15.67
CA THR A 163 5.28 -0.42 -14.25
C THR A 163 5.56 1.03 -13.94
N GLN A 164 4.59 1.73 -13.34
CA GLN A 164 4.74 3.11 -12.91
C GLN A 164 4.75 3.22 -11.39
N LEU A 165 5.67 4.04 -10.86
CA LEU A 165 5.71 4.37 -9.44
C LEU A 165 4.68 5.47 -9.13
N VAL A 166 3.79 5.19 -8.19
CA VAL A 166 2.88 6.17 -7.58
C VAL A 166 3.29 6.40 -6.13
N ILE A 167 3.50 7.65 -5.77
CA ILE A 167 3.84 8.05 -4.39
C ILE A 167 2.59 8.65 -3.76
N LEU A 168 2.05 7.97 -2.75
CA LEU A 168 1.07 8.54 -1.84
C LEU A 168 1.81 9.31 -0.76
N LYS A 169 1.64 10.62 -0.78
CA LYS A 169 2.32 11.55 0.11
C LYS A 169 1.87 11.39 1.57
N PRO A 170 2.74 11.66 2.56
CA PRO A 170 2.46 11.41 3.98
C PRO A 170 1.19 12.12 4.48
N GLU A 171 0.84 13.29 3.97
CA GLU A 171 -0.38 14.03 4.33
C GLU A 171 -1.67 13.26 4.05
N ASN A 172 -1.63 12.27 3.15
CA ASN A 172 -2.78 11.39 2.91
C ASN A 172 -3.02 10.43 4.09
N PHE A 173 -1.97 10.10 4.84
CA PHE A 173 -1.99 9.16 5.97
C PHE A 173 -1.95 9.85 7.34
N GLU A 174 -1.48 11.11 7.43
CA GLU A 174 -1.45 11.89 8.68
C GLU A 174 -2.81 11.96 9.37
N ARG A 175 -3.88 12.10 8.59
CA ARG A 175 -5.25 12.08 9.10
C ARG A 175 -5.85 10.71 8.86
N ARG A 176 -6.44 10.16 9.92
CA ARG A 176 -7.30 8.97 9.88
C ARG A 176 -8.48 9.22 8.95
N SER A 177 -8.29 8.92 7.67
CA SER A 177 -9.22 9.26 6.61
C SER A 177 -9.25 8.14 5.57
N ARG A 178 -10.36 8.07 4.82
CA ARG A 178 -10.50 7.11 3.72
C ARG A 178 -9.79 7.59 2.44
N ARG A 179 -9.11 8.73 2.47
CA ARG A 179 -8.51 9.37 1.29
C ARG A 179 -7.46 8.48 0.61
N PRO A 180 -6.51 7.83 1.31
CA PRO A 180 -5.59 6.88 0.69
C PRO A 180 -6.33 5.74 -0.02
N GLY A 181 -7.34 5.18 0.65
CA GLY A 181 -8.17 4.12 0.09
C GLY A 181 -8.89 4.55 -1.19
N TYR A 182 -9.50 5.74 -1.19
CA TYR A 182 -10.16 6.28 -2.38
C TYR A 182 -9.20 6.47 -3.54
N ILE A 183 -7.99 7.00 -3.28
CA ILE A 183 -6.97 7.17 -4.33
C ILE A 183 -6.58 5.81 -4.94
N ILE A 184 -6.36 4.79 -4.10
CA ILE A 184 -6.05 3.41 -4.53
C ILE A 184 -7.20 2.81 -5.35
N ASP A 185 -8.44 3.13 -4.98
CA ASP A 185 -9.64 2.69 -5.69
C ASP A 185 -9.77 3.29 -7.10
N VAL A 186 -9.32 4.54 -7.29
CA VAL A 186 -9.26 5.14 -8.63
C VAL A 186 -8.31 4.34 -9.53
N PHE A 187 -7.10 4.03 -9.05
CA PHE A 187 -6.13 3.25 -9.84
C PHE A 187 -6.62 1.81 -10.11
N SER A 188 -7.29 1.19 -9.14
CA SER A 188 -7.80 -0.18 -9.28
C SER A 188 -8.96 -0.27 -10.30
N ARG A 189 -9.64 0.84 -10.59
CA ARG A 189 -10.74 0.90 -11.58
C ARG A 189 -10.28 1.20 -13.01
N THR A 190 -9.06 1.73 -13.20
CA THR A 190 -8.52 2.04 -14.53
C THR A 190 -7.90 0.83 -15.22
N GLY A 191 -8.15 -0.39 -14.73
CA GLY A 191 -7.55 -1.63 -15.26
C GLY A 191 -6.07 -1.80 -14.92
N LEU A 192 -5.54 -0.99 -14.01
CA LEU A 192 -4.16 -1.13 -13.52
C LEU A 192 -4.11 -2.16 -12.39
N TYR A 193 -3.02 -2.92 -12.36
CA TYR A 193 -2.74 -3.88 -11.30
C TYR A 193 -1.71 -3.31 -10.33
N ILE A 194 -2.01 -3.35 -9.04
CA ILE A 194 -1.03 -3.01 -7.99
C ILE A 194 -0.08 -4.20 -7.88
N VAL A 195 1.14 -4.06 -8.40
CA VAL A 195 2.18 -5.12 -8.42
C VAL A 195 3.21 -4.97 -7.31
N GLY A 196 3.26 -3.82 -6.66
CA GLY A 196 4.14 -3.56 -5.52
C GLY A 196 3.51 -2.51 -4.61
N ALA A 197 3.77 -2.63 -3.32
CA ALA A 197 3.43 -1.64 -2.31
C ALA A 197 4.52 -1.64 -1.26
N LYS A 198 4.93 -0.45 -0.81
CA LYS A 198 5.92 -0.29 0.25
C LYS A 198 5.63 0.99 1.03
N LEU A 199 5.62 0.88 2.36
CA LEU A 199 5.64 2.05 3.23
C LEU A 199 7.09 2.50 3.35
N LEU A 200 7.36 3.74 2.98
CA LEU A 200 8.72 4.28 2.93
C LEU A 200 8.80 5.54 3.77
N SER A 201 9.52 5.46 4.88
CA SER A 201 9.94 6.61 5.67
C SER A 201 11.38 6.95 5.27
N MET A 202 11.57 8.17 4.74
CA MET A 202 12.89 8.65 4.30
C MET A 202 13.43 9.65 5.33
N SER A 203 14.72 9.54 5.64
CA SER A 203 15.46 10.66 6.23
C SER A 203 15.53 11.84 5.26
N ALA A 204 15.83 13.05 5.77
CA ALA A 204 16.03 14.23 4.93
C ALA A 204 17.08 14.00 3.83
N ALA A 205 18.21 13.35 4.18
CA ALA A 205 19.26 13.02 3.22
C ALA A 205 18.81 12.03 2.13
N GLN A 206 18.00 11.02 2.49
CA GLN A 206 17.41 10.11 1.50
C GLN A 206 16.41 10.82 0.60
N GLY A 207 15.62 11.74 1.16
CA GLY A 207 14.69 12.57 0.40
C GLY A 207 15.40 13.49 -0.59
N GLU A 208 16.49 14.14 -0.17
CA GLU A 208 17.34 14.95 -1.05
C GLU A 208 17.95 14.11 -2.18
N ALA A 209 18.47 12.93 -1.89
CA ALA A 209 19.00 12.03 -2.92
C ALA A 209 17.90 11.57 -3.90
N PHE A 210 16.71 11.24 -3.39
CA PHE A 210 15.59 10.75 -4.19
C PHE A 210 15.01 11.85 -5.11
N TYR A 211 14.84 13.07 -4.60
CA TYR A 211 14.31 14.20 -5.36
C TYR A 211 15.37 15.02 -6.08
N GLY A 212 16.66 14.81 -5.78
CA GLY A 212 17.78 15.53 -6.37
C GLY A 212 17.72 15.65 -7.90
N PRO A 213 17.41 14.57 -8.65
CA PRO A 213 17.27 14.65 -10.11
C PRO A 213 16.17 15.62 -10.59
N LEU A 214 15.16 15.93 -9.77
CA LEU A 214 14.10 16.88 -10.12
C LEU A 214 14.55 18.34 -10.00
N LEU A 215 15.65 18.64 -9.29
CA LEU A 215 16.09 20.02 -9.08
C LEU A 215 16.36 20.74 -10.41
N GLU A 216 17.08 20.08 -11.33
CA GLU A 216 17.36 20.63 -12.66
C GLU A 216 16.08 20.78 -13.48
N VAL A 217 15.16 19.81 -13.40
CA VAL A 217 13.86 19.87 -14.08
C VAL A 217 13.03 21.05 -13.57
N PHE A 218 13.01 21.29 -12.26
CA PHE A 218 12.29 22.42 -11.67
C PHE A 218 12.96 23.75 -11.99
N ARG A 219 14.29 23.80 -12.02
CA ARG A 219 15.02 24.99 -12.45
C ARG A 219 14.60 25.38 -13.86
N ASP A 220 14.64 24.44 -14.80
CA ASP A 220 14.27 24.69 -16.20
C ASP A 220 12.77 25.06 -16.34
N LYS A 221 11.88 24.36 -15.63
CA LYS A 221 10.43 24.56 -15.77
C LYS A 221 9.89 25.77 -15.01
N LEU A 222 10.52 26.18 -13.92
CA LEU A 222 9.99 27.24 -13.03
C LEU A 222 10.77 28.55 -13.14
N GLN A 223 11.89 28.59 -13.86
CA GLN A 223 12.69 29.81 -14.08
C GLN A 223 11.81 30.99 -14.51
N PHE A 224 10.96 30.81 -15.52
CA PHE A 224 10.12 31.88 -16.05
C PHE A 224 9.18 32.51 -15.00
N LEU A 225 8.73 31.76 -14.00
CA LEU A 225 7.87 32.27 -12.92
C LEU A 225 8.63 33.27 -12.04
N VAL A 226 9.89 32.95 -11.75
CA VAL A 226 10.79 33.82 -10.97
C VAL A 226 11.13 35.07 -11.78
N GLU A 227 11.45 34.91 -13.07
CA GLU A 227 11.74 36.04 -13.96
C GLU A 227 10.57 37.02 -14.07
N ASN A 228 9.35 36.50 -14.23
CA ASN A 228 8.14 37.31 -14.30
C ASN A 228 7.88 38.05 -12.99
N THR A 229 7.95 37.35 -11.86
CA THR A 229 7.75 37.94 -10.52
C THR A 229 8.77 39.05 -10.26
N MET A 230 10.04 38.82 -10.62
CA MET A 230 11.11 39.83 -10.51
C MET A 230 10.84 41.04 -11.39
N ARG A 231 10.49 40.84 -12.68
CA ARG A 231 10.16 41.97 -13.57
C ARG A 231 9.01 42.81 -13.04
N GLU A 232 7.95 42.19 -12.54
CA GLU A 232 6.82 42.90 -11.97
C GLU A 232 7.23 43.75 -10.76
N ARG A 233 8.00 43.17 -9.83
CA ARG A 233 8.47 43.84 -8.61
C ARG A 233 9.45 44.98 -8.91
N LEU A 234 10.28 44.85 -9.95
CA LEU A 234 11.32 45.82 -10.31
C LEU A 234 10.86 46.88 -11.31
N LYS A 235 9.67 46.74 -11.91
CA LYS A 235 9.16 47.59 -13.00
C LYS A 235 9.06 49.10 -12.68
N GLY A 236 9.11 49.47 -11.41
CA GLY A 236 9.12 50.86 -10.94
C GLY A 236 10.21 51.18 -9.93
N ALA A 237 11.17 50.26 -9.71
CA ALA A 237 12.29 50.51 -8.81
C ALA A 237 13.44 51.28 -9.47
N PHE A 238 13.43 51.36 -10.81
CA PHE A 238 14.50 51.97 -11.60
C PHE A 238 13.93 52.94 -12.63
N ASP A 239 14.68 54.00 -12.91
CA ASP A 239 14.35 55.03 -13.91
C ASP A 239 14.74 54.62 -15.35
N PHE A 240 15.02 53.34 -15.58
CA PHE A 240 15.38 52.81 -16.89
C PHE A 240 14.61 51.51 -17.17
N PRO A 241 14.30 51.21 -18.46
CA PRO A 241 13.62 49.98 -18.84
C PRO A 241 14.52 48.76 -18.59
N LEU A 242 13.98 47.73 -17.96
CA LEU A 242 14.70 46.47 -17.72
C LEU A 242 15.00 45.76 -19.06
N PRO A 243 16.27 45.43 -19.36
CA PRO A 243 16.66 44.72 -20.58
C PRO A 243 15.89 43.40 -20.79
N GLN A 244 15.78 42.94 -22.02
CA GLN A 244 15.11 41.66 -22.33
C GLN A 244 15.93 40.45 -21.81
N GLU A 245 17.26 40.53 -21.89
CA GLU A 245 18.21 39.66 -21.21
C GLU A 245 18.59 40.28 -19.85
N PHE A 246 17.80 40.00 -18.81
CA PHE A 246 18.03 40.56 -17.47
C PHE A 246 18.64 39.56 -16.48
N LEU A 247 18.44 38.27 -16.72
CA LEU A 247 18.97 37.20 -15.87
C LEU A 247 19.86 36.28 -16.72
N PRO A 248 21.07 35.93 -16.24
CA PRO A 248 21.88 34.94 -16.92
C PRO A 248 21.08 33.63 -16.96
N THR A 249 20.96 33.04 -18.14
CA THR A 249 20.17 31.82 -18.37
C THR A 249 20.65 30.63 -17.54
N ARG A 250 21.82 30.71 -16.90
CA ARG A 250 22.31 29.75 -15.90
C ARG A 250 23.23 30.47 -14.91
N CYS A 251 22.89 30.47 -13.62
CA CYS A 251 23.94 30.56 -12.60
C CYS A 251 24.70 29.24 -12.64
N SER A 252 25.97 29.28 -13.05
CA SER A 252 26.88 28.15 -12.93
C SER A 252 26.92 27.70 -11.47
N PRO A 253 26.78 26.40 -11.17
CA PRO A 253 26.95 25.92 -9.81
C PRO A 253 28.38 26.23 -9.37
N THR A 254 28.49 26.84 -8.18
CA THR A 254 29.76 27.04 -7.46
C THR A 254 30.03 25.84 -6.57
#